data_AF-K7U4U9-F1
#
_entry.id   AF-K7U4U9-F1
#
_cell.length_a   1.000
_cell.length_b   1.000
_cell.length_c   1.000
_cell.angle_alpha   90.00
_cell.angle_beta   90.00
_cell.angle_gamma   90.00
#
_symmetry.space_group_name_H-M   'P 1'
#
loop_
_entity.id
_entity.type
_entity.pdbx_description
1 polymer ?
#
loop_
_entity_poly.entity_id
_entity_poly.type
_entity_poly.pdbx_seq_one_letter_code
_entity_poly.pdbx_strand_id
1 'polypeptide(L)'
;MGGLSVIAPPARDTASPQHRRARRAFLVSNYLILGCASGCGFLTLSLRLVPSVDGFLLILLHALTVAAAVAGCAVIAAPDPPRGRCYTAHMSATAVVSILQGAAAVLAFSRTSEFLAGGLRSYVREEDGAVILRMVGGLGVAIFCLEWVALALAFVLRYYAYVDRECGGNPQRRSAKVGGEDGAGTWPFQV
;
A
#
# COMPACT_ATOMS: atom_id res chain seq x y z
N MET A 1 -42.21 -16.26 26.67
CA MET A 1 -40.93 -17.01 26.80
C MET A 1 -39.81 -16.07 26.42
N GLY A 2 -39.10 -15.52 27.43
CA GLY A 2 -38.01 -14.57 27.22
C GLY A 2 -36.73 -15.31 26.85
N GLY A 3 -36.30 -15.17 25.60
CA GLY A 3 -35.06 -15.75 25.09
C GLY A 3 -33.86 -14.96 25.60
N LEU A 4 -32.95 -15.67 26.27
CA LEU A 4 -31.63 -15.17 26.67
C LEU A 4 -30.87 -14.62 25.45
N SER A 5 -30.63 -13.31 25.44
CA SER A 5 -29.58 -12.70 24.64
C SER A 5 -28.23 -13.10 25.22
N VAL A 6 -27.58 -14.08 24.61
CA VAL A 6 -26.18 -14.39 24.88
C VAL A 6 -25.35 -13.23 24.34
N ILE A 7 -24.94 -12.34 25.24
CA ILE A 7 -23.91 -11.33 24.98
C ILE A 7 -22.64 -12.11 24.64
N ALA A 8 -22.35 -12.25 23.35
CA ALA A 8 -21.08 -12.79 22.89
C ALA A 8 -19.96 -11.94 23.53
N PRO A 9 -18.96 -12.56 24.18
CA PRO A 9 -17.83 -11.80 24.68
C PRO A 9 -17.17 -11.07 23.49
N PRO A 10 -16.65 -9.85 23.68
CA PRO A 10 -15.90 -9.18 22.63
C PRO A 10 -14.82 -10.16 22.17
N ALA A 11 -14.75 -10.40 20.85
CA ALA A 11 -13.78 -11.31 20.26
C ALA A 11 -12.41 -10.99 20.87
N ARG A 12 -11.92 -11.85 21.78
CA ARG A 12 -10.56 -11.74 22.30
C ARG A 12 -9.68 -11.64 21.07
N ASP A 13 -8.76 -10.69 21.05
CA ASP A 13 -7.71 -10.59 20.03
C ASP A 13 -6.90 -11.90 20.06
N THR A 14 -7.40 -12.93 19.38
CA THR A 14 -6.80 -14.26 19.25
C THR A 14 -5.58 -14.24 18.35
N ALA A 15 -5.27 -13.07 17.76
CA ALA A 15 -4.07 -12.83 17.00
C ALA A 15 -2.83 -13.19 17.84
N SER A 16 -1.96 -14.02 17.28
CA SER A 16 -0.71 -14.38 17.93
C SER A 16 0.15 -13.13 18.25
N PRO A 17 1.06 -13.18 19.24
CA PRO A 17 1.99 -12.08 19.51
C PRO A 17 2.78 -11.65 18.27
N GLN A 18 3.10 -12.61 17.39
CA GLN A 18 3.77 -12.38 16.10
C GLN A 18 2.89 -11.57 15.14
N HIS A 19 1.61 -11.92 15.01
CA HIS A 19 0.64 -11.15 14.21
C HIS A 19 0.57 -9.69 14.68
N ARG A 20 0.47 -9.45 15.99
CA ARG A 20 0.44 -8.09 16.55
C ARG A 20 1.72 -7.30 16.26
N ARG A 21 2.88 -7.95 16.36
CA ARG A 21 4.18 -7.31 16.05
C ARG A 21 4.29 -6.95 14.57
N ALA A 22 3.92 -7.87 13.68
CA ALA A 22 3.89 -7.60 12.24
C ALA A 22 2.93 -6.46 11.89
N ARG A 23 1.76 -6.41 12.55
CA ARG A 23 0.75 -5.35 12.36
C ARG A 23 1.29 -3.98 12.74
N ARG A 24 1.96 -3.88 13.89
CA ARG A 24 2.61 -2.64 14.35
C ARG A 24 3.72 -2.21 13.38
N ALA A 25 4.58 -3.15 12.97
CA ALA A 25 5.66 -2.85 12.02
C ALA A 25 5.10 -2.35 10.68
N PHE A 26 4.03 -2.97 10.17
CA PHE A 26 3.37 -2.54 8.94
C PHE A 26 2.82 -1.11 9.04
N LEU A 27 2.15 -0.79 10.15
CA LEU A 27 1.63 0.57 10.38
C LEU A 27 2.76 1.60 10.46
N VAL A 28 3.83 1.31 11.21
CA VAL A 28 5.01 2.20 11.28
C VAL A 28 5.61 2.43 9.90
N SER A 29 5.76 1.38 9.09
CA SER A 29 6.26 1.50 7.71
C SER A 29 5.38 2.42 6.86
N ASN A 30 4.05 2.27 6.92
CA ASN A 30 3.13 3.11 6.14
C ASN A 30 3.12 4.57 6.64
N TYR A 31 3.26 4.81 7.94
CA TYR A 31 3.40 6.18 8.47
C TYR A 31 4.71 6.84 8.04
N LEU A 32 5.81 6.08 7.98
CA LEU A 32 7.08 6.58 7.45
C LEU A 32 6.96 6.90 5.96
N ILE A 33 6.33 6.02 5.16
CA ILE A 33 6.04 6.28 3.74
C ILE A 33 5.22 7.56 3.59
N LEU A 34 4.17 7.74 4.39
CA LEU A 34 3.33 8.94 4.37
C LEU A 34 4.14 10.21 4.66
N GLY A 35 5.00 10.18 5.68
CA GLY A 35 5.90 11.29 6.03
C GLY A 35 6.92 11.59 4.93
N CYS A 36 7.58 10.58 4.38
CA CYS A 36 8.55 10.76 3.30
C CYS A 36 7.87 11.27 2.01
N ALA A 37 6.72 10.70 1.63
CA ALA A 37 6.00 11.07 0.40
C ALA A 37 5.41 12.48 0.48
N SER A 38 4.88 12.88 1.65
CA SER A 38 4.46 14.27 1.88
C SER A 38 5.64 15.23 1.84
N GLY A 39 6.78 14.87 2.45
CA GLY A 39 8.04 15.62 2.35
C GLY A 39 8.53 15.79 0.90
N CYS A 40 8.52 14.71 0.11
CA CYS A 40 8.81 14.74 -1.33
C CYS A 40 7.88 15.70 -2.07
N GLY A 41 6.58 15.65 -1.77
CA GLY A 41 5.58 16.57 -2.33
C GLY A 41 5.92 18.03 -2.03
N PHE A 42 6.20 18.38 -0.77
CA PHE A 42 6.57 19.74 -0.37
C PHE A 42 7.86 20.24 -1.02
N LEU A 43 8.89 19.38 -1.08
CA LEU A 43 10.14 19.71 -1.75
C LEU A 43 9.94 19.92 -3.26
N THR A 44 9.15 19.06 -3.90
CA THR A 44 8.80 19.18 -5.32
C THR A 44 8.04 20.49 -5.59
N LEU A 45 7.10 20.86 -4.71
CA LEU A 45 6.40 22.15 -4.80
C LEU A 45 7.32 23.35 -4.54
N SER A 46 8.34 23.19 -3.71
CA SER A 46 9.35 24.22 -3.42
C SER A 46 10.21 24.55 -4.64
N LEU A 47 10.31 23.65 -5.64
CA LEU A 47 10.94 23.96 -6.93
C LEU A 47 10.18 25.00 -7.75
N ARG A 48 8.95 25.37 -7.36
CA ARG A 48 8.08 26.31 -8.11
C ARG A 48 8.07 25.93 -9.59
N LEU A 49 7.55 24.75 -9.87
CA LEU A 49 7.55 24.18 -11.21
C LEU A 49 6.73 25.07 -12.17
N VAL A 50 7.32 25.42 -13.30
CA VAL A 50 6.54 25.82 -14.48
C VAL A 50 5.70 24.60 -14.88
N PRO A 51 4.45 24.77 -15.36
CA PRO A 51 3.65 23.65 -15.84
C PRO A 51 4.45 22.77 -16.83
N SER A 52 4.80 21.58 -16.36
CA SER A 52 5.59 20.58 -17.10
C SER A 52 4.97 19.20 -16.88
N VAL A 53 5.04 18.34 -17.90
CA VAL A 53 4.49 16.98 -17.83
C VAL A 53 5.21 16.18 -16.74
N ASP A 54 6.54 16.28 -16.69
CA ASP A 54 7.35 15.57 -15.70
C ASP A 54 7.06 16.05 -14.27
N GLY A 55 6.90 17.36 -14.08
CA GLY A 55 6.50 17.94 -12.80
C GLY A 55 5.14 17.45 -12.33
N PHE A 56 4.16 17.42 -13.24
CA PHE A 56 2.83 16.87 -12.97
C PHE A 56 2.89 15.38 -12.62
N LEU A 57 3.62 14.57 -13.38
CA LEU A 57 3.77 13.13 -13.14
C LEU A 57 4.46 12.85 -11.81
N LEU A 58 5.47 13.64 -11.44
CA LEU A 58 6.18 13.50 -10.17
C LEU A 58 5.27 13.82 -8.97
N ILE A 59 4.50 14.91 -9.06
CA ILE A 59 3.50 15.25 -8.03
C ILE A 59 2.43 14.16 -7.94
N LEU A 60 1.92 13.68 -9.08
CA LEU A 60 0.94 12.61 -9.14
C LEU A 60 1.48 11.34 -8.49
N LEU A 61 2.74 10.98 -8.75
CA LEU A 61 3.39 9.83 -8.17
C LEU A 61 3.49 9.92 -6.64
N HIS A 62 3.86 11.09 -6.10
CA HIS A 62 3.86 11.31 -4.66
C HIS A 62 2.45 11.23 -4.07
N ALA A 63 1.43 11.77 -4.76
CA ALA A 63 0.04 11.66 -4.34
C ALA A 63 -0.46 10.21 -4.34
N LEU A 64 -0.11 9.42 -5.35
CA LEU A 64 -0.42 7.98 -5.41
C LEU A 64 0.26 7.20 -4.29
N THR A 65 1.51 7.53 -3.98
CA THR A 65 2.26 6.95 -2.85
C THR A 65 1.54 7.23 -1.52
N VAL A 66 1.14 8.48 -1.29
CA VAL A 66 0.34 8.88 -0.12
C VAL A 66 -0.98 8.10 -0.06
N ALA A 67 -1.71 8.02 -1.18
CA ALA A 67 -2.97 7.28 -1.25
C ALA A 67 -2.78 5.78 -0.96
N ALA A 68 -1.71 5.16 -1.48
CA ALA A 68 -1.39 3.76 -1.24
C ALA A 68 -1.07 3.49 0.24
N ALA A 69 -0.30 4.37 0.88
CA ALA A 69 0.03 4.28 2.30
C ALA A 69 -1.21 4.45 3.19
N VAL A 70 -2.08 5.42 2.90
CA VAL A 70 -3.36 5.62 3.60
C VAL A 70 -4.27 4.40 3.42
N ALA A 71 -4.37 3.86 2.21
CA ALA A 71 -5.14 2.65 1.93
C ALA A 71 -4.59 1.43 2.70
N GLY A 72 -3.26 1.27 2.76
CA GLY A 72 -2.62 0.22 3.56
C GLY A 72 -2.99 0.30 5.04
N CYS A 73 -2.86 1.50 5.63
CA CYS A 73 -3.29 1.75 7.02
C CYS A 73 -4.78 1.45 7.22
N ALA A 74 -5.65 1.91 6.32
CA ALA A 74 -7.09 1.71 6.42
C ALA A 74 -7.47 0.22 6.36
N VAL A 75 -6.85 -0.56 5.48
CA VAL A 75 -7.06 -2.01 5.36
C VAL A 75 -6.73 -2.75 6.66
N ILE A 76 -5.65 -2.36 7.33
CA ILE A 76 -5.19 -2.97 8.59
C ILE A 76 -5.96 -2.46 9.82
N ALA A 77 -6.56 -1.27 9.73
CA ALA A 77 -7.43 -0.72 10.77
C ALA A 77 -8.88 -1.24 10.67
N ALA A 78 -9.32 -1.68 9.49
CA ALA A 78 -10.69 -2.14 9.25
C ALA A 78 -11.03 -3.41 10.06
N PRO A 79 -12.24 -3.49 10.66
CA PRO A 79 -12.73 -4.71 11.31
C PRO A 79 -12.85 -5.89 10.35
N ASP A 80 -13.26 -5.61 9.11
CA ASP A 80 -13.41 -6.57 8.02
C ASP A 80 -12.47 -6.18 6.86
N PRO A 81 -11.21 -6.66 6.85
CA PRO A 81 -10.28 -6.30 5.81
C PRO A 81 -10.77 -6.81 4.44
N PRO A 82 -10.63 -6.01 3.37
CA PRO A 82 -11.05 -6.40 2.03
C PRO A 82 -10.40 -7.73 1.62
N ARG A 83 -11.24 -8.64 1.10
CA ARG A 83 -10.81 -9.99 0.75
C ARG A 83 -10.53 -10.13 -0.75
N GLY A 84 -9.60 -11.02 -1.08
CA GLY A 84 -9.37 -11.49 -2.45
C GLY A 84 -8.87 -10.40 -3.39
N ARG A 85 -9.74 -9.95 -4.31
CA ARG A 85 -9.35 -9.14 -5.47
C ARG A 85 -8.89 -7.73 -5.09
N CYS A 86 -9.60 -7.04 -4.20
CA CYS A 86 -9.23 -5.67 -3.81
C CYS A 86 -7.86 -5.61 -3.11
N TYR A 87 -7.57 -6.59 -2.25
CA TYR A 87 -6.25 -6.71 -1.64
C TYR A 87 -5.18 -6.98 -2.70
N THR A 88 -5.39 -7.94 -3.60
CA THR A 88 -4.42 -8.24 -4.67
C THR A 88 -4.19 -7.01 -5.56
N ALA A 89 -5.25 -6.29 -5.92
CA ALA A 89 -5.17 -5.07 -6.72
C ALA A 89 -4.41 -3.95 -6.00
N HIS A 90 -4.66 -3.74 -4.70
CA HIS A 90 -3.91 -2.77 -3.89
C HIS A 90 -2.43 -3.15 -3.77
N MET A 91 -2.12 -4.43 -3.55
CA MET A 91 -0.73 -4.91 -3.51
C MET A 91 -0.02 -4.75 -4.86
N SER A 92 -0.66 -5.11 -5.98
CA SER A 92 -0.08 -4.93 -7.31
C SER A 92 0.10 -3.45 -7.65
N ALA A 93 -0.87 -2.60 -7.30
CA ALA A 93 -0.77 -1.15 -7.50
C ALA A 93 0.37 -0.56 -6.67
N THR A 94 0.52 -0.97 -5.40
CA THR A 94 1.61 -0.53 -4.53
C THR A 94 2.97 -0.95 -5.10
N ALA A 95 3.09 -2.16 -5.65
CA ALA A 95 4.32 -2.61 -6.30
C ALA A 95 4.66 -1.81 -7.57
N VAL A 96 3.65 -1.44 -8.38
CA VAL A 96 3.87 -0.59 -9.56
C VAL A 96 4.28 0.83 -9.15
N VAL A 97 3.57 1.41 -8.17
CA VAL A 97 3.91 2.73 -7.62
C VAL A 97 5.32 2.74 -7.06
N SER A 98 5.73 1.68 -6.34
CA SER A 98 7.09 1.62 -5.80
C SER A 98 8.16 1.55 -6.87
N ILE A 99 7.97 0.75 -7.92
CA ILE A 99 8.89 0.71 -9.05
C ILE A 99 9.03 2.09 -9.72
N LEU A 100 7.91 2.78 -9.93
CA LEU A 100 7.92 4.14 -10.50
C LEU A 100 8.62 5.13 -9.57
N GLN A 101 8.40 5.04 -8.26
CA GLN A 101 9.05 5.88 -7.25
C GLN A 101 10.57 5.65 -7.22
N GLY A 102 11.02 4.40 -7.28
CA GLY A 102 12.43 4.04 -7.40
C GLY A 102 13.06 4.58 -8.69
N ALA A 103 12.37 4.43 -9.82
CA ALA A 103 12.84 4.96 -11.10
C ALA A 103 12.95 6.50 -11.08
N ALA A 104 11.93 7.20 -10.58
CA ALA A 104 11.95 8.65 -10.42
C ALA A 104 13.07 9.12 -9.48
N ALA A 105 13.31 8.40 -8.39
CA ALA A 105 14.40 8.69 -7.46
C ALA A 105 15.78 8.56 -8.11
N VAL A 106 15.99 7.50 -8.91
CA VAL A 106 17.24 7.31 -9.68
C VAL A 106 17.42 8.42 -10.71
N LEU A 107 16.36 8.83 -11.42
CA LEU A 107 16.44 9.96 -12.37
C LEU A 107 16.80 11.27 -11.66
N ALA A 108 16.17 11.56 -10.51
CA ALA A 108 16.46 12.76 -9.72
C ALA A 108 17.93 12.81 -9.25
N PHE A 109 18.54 11.67 -8.92
CA PHE A 109 19.95 11.59 -8.52
C PHE A 109 20.94 11.57 -9.69
N SER A 110 20.70 10.73 -10.68
CA SER A 110 21.66 10.45 -11.76
C SER A 110 21.67 11.54 -12.83
N ARG A 111 20.54 12.22 -13.03
CA ARG A 111 20.35 13.24 -14.06
C ARG A 111 19.80 14.53 -13.50
N THR A 112 20.24 14.93 -12.30
CA THR A 112 19.69 16.09 -11.58
C THR A 112 19.61 17.35 -12.45
N SER A 113 20.68 17.72 -13.17
CA SER A 113 20.71 18.94 -14.00
C SER A 113 19.77 18.85 -15.21
N GLU A 114 19.84 17.75 -15.97
CA GLU A 114 18.96 17.52 -17.13
C GLU A 114 17.48 17.46 -16.72
N PHE A 115 17.20 16.76 -15.62
CA PHE A 115 15.84 16.60 -15.11
C PHE A 115 15.28 17.92 -14.58
N LEU A 116 16.10 18.75 -13.96
CA LEU A 116 15.70 20.08 -13.48
C LEU A 116 15.42 21.05 -14.64
N ALA A 117 16.36 21.19 -15.58
CA ALA A 117 16.28 22.18 -16.66
C ALA A 117 15.33 21.75 -17.79
N GLY A 118 15.43 20.49 -18.23
CA GLY A 118 14.68 19.97 -19.37
C GLY A 118 13.28 19.47 -19.00
N GLY A 119 13.18 18.75 -17.89
CA GLY A 119 11.93 18.08 -17.46
C GLY A 119 11.05 18.95 -16.57
N LEU A 120 11.55 19.26 -15.37
CA LEU A 120 10.78 19.92 -14.32
C LEU A 120 10.51 21.40 -14.60
N ARG A 121 11.47 22.11 -15.20
CA ARG A 121 11.42 23.56 -15.48
C ARG A 121 11.12 24.37 -14.21
N SER A 122 12.05 24.40 -13.26
CA SER A 122 11.91 25.14 -12.00
C SER A 122 12.20 26.64 -12.14
N TYR A 123 11.46 27.50 -11.42
CA TYR A 123 11.81 28.93 -11.27
C TYR A 123 12.97 29.19 -10.28
N VAL A 124 13.35 28.17 -9.50
CA VAL A 124 14.44 28.27 -8.53
C VAL A 124 15.79 28.25 -9.26
N ARG A 125 16.78 28.96 -8.72
CA ARG A 125 18.16 28.93 -9.22
C ARG A 125 18.64 27.49 -9.33
N GLU A 126 19.35 27.15 -10.41
CA GLU A 126 19.74 25.77 -10.70
C GLU A 126 20.53 25.12 -9.55
N GLU A 127 21.35 25.90 -8.84
CA GLU A 127 22.14 25.39 -7.71
C GLU A 127 21.23 24.92 -6.55
N ASP A 128 20.25 25.74 -6.17
CA ASP A 128 19.31 25.43 -5.09
C ASP A 128 18.33 24.34 -5.53
N GLY A 129 17.86 24.40 -6.77
CA GLY A 129 16.96 23.40 -7.36
C GLY A 129 17.60 22.02 -7.41
N ALA A 130 18.89 21.94 -7.73
CA ALA A 130 19.63 20.68 -7.74
C ALA A 130 19.74 20.06 -6.34
N VAL A 131 19.94 20.87 -5.29
CA VAL A 131 19.95 20.38 -3.90
C VAL A 131 18.58 19.85 -3.51
N ILE A 132 17.51 20.61 -3.78
CA ILE A 132 16.13 20.19 -3.48
C ILE A 132 15.81 18.89 -4.21
N LEU A 133 16.16 18.78 -5.49
CA LEU A 133 15.88 17.59 -6.29
C LEU A 133 16.67 16.36 -5.81
N ARG A 134 17.91 16.52 -5.34
CA ARG A 134 18.66 15.43 -4.69
C ARG A 134 18.03 15.00 -3.37
N MET A 135 17.45 15.92 -2.61
CA MET A 135 16.69 15.59 -1.39
C MET A 135 15.40 14.83 -1.74
N VAL A 136 14.68 15.23 -2.79
CA VAL A 136 13.53 14.49 -3.34
C VAL A 136 13.95 13.08 -3.76
N GLY A 137 15.07 12.95 -4.48
CA GLY A 137 15.63 11.65 -4.85
C GLY A 137 15.96 10.79 -3.63
N GLY A 138 16.61 11.36 -2.61
CA GLY A 138 16.99 10.67 -1.38
C GLY A 138 15.79 10.13 -0.61
N LEU A 139 14.78 10.97 -0.41
CA LEU A 139 13.51 10.54 0.16
C LEU A 139 12.79 9.53 -0.74
N GLY A 140 12.89 9.65 -2.06
CA GLY A 140 12.34 8.69 -3.01
C GLY A 140 12.95 7.29 -2.87
N VAL A 141 14.27 7.19 -2.68
CA VAL A 141 14.94 5.91 -2.39
C VAL A 141 14.46 5.34 -1.05
N ALA A 142 14.31 6.18 -0.02
CA ALA A 142 13.77 5.74 1.27
C ALA A 142 12.34 5.20 1.13
N ILE A 143 11.47 5.90 0.38
CA ILE A 143 10.11 5.44 0.08
C ILE A 143 10.14 4.09 -0.64
N PHE A 144 10.93 3.96 -1.71
CA PHE A 144 11.06 2.71 -2.46
C PHE A 144 11.40 1.53 -1.54
N CYS A 145 12.43 1.68 -0.70
CA CYS A 145 12.82 0.65 0.26
C CYS A 145 11.69 0.34 1.26
N LEU A 146 11.04 1.38 1.81
CA LEU A 146 9.95 1.24 2.77
C LEU A 146 8.70 0.57 2.15
N GLU A 147 8.39 0.82 0.88
CA GLU A 147 7.28 0.18 0.18
C GLU A 147 7.53 -1.32 0.00
N TRP A 148 8.75 -1.73 -0.35
CA TRP A 148 9.12 -3.15 -0.38
C TRP A 148 9.03 -3.81 1.00
N VAL A 149 9.44 -3.11 2.06
CA VAL A 149 9.25 -3.55 3.44
C VAL A 149 7.76 -3.68 3.77
N ALA A 150 6.93 -2.71 3.38
CA ALA A 150 5.48 -2.74 3.60
C ALA A 150 4.81 -3.89 2.85
N LEU A 151 5.20 -4.16 1.59
CA LEU A 151 4.72 -5.29 0.80
C LEU A 151 5.09 -6.63 1.45
N ALA A 152 6.34 -6.79 1.91
CA ALA A 152 6.78 -7.99 2.63
C ALA A 152 5.99 -8.18 3.94
N LEU A 153 5.78 -7.11 4.70
CA LEU A 153 4.97 -7.14 5.93
C LEU A 153 3.50 -7.45 5.64
N ALA A 154 2.93 -6.94 4.55
CA ALA A 154 1.57 -7.27 4.13
C ALA A 154 1.42 -8.76 3.81
N PHE A 155 2.42 -9.34 3.14
CA PHE A 155 2.47 -10.78 2.88
C PHE A 155 2.56 -11.57 4.19
N VAL A 156 3.43 -11.19 5.12
CA VAL A 156 3.57 -11.82 6.45
C VAL A 156 2.26 -11.75 7.23
N LEU A 157 1.57 -10.61 7.22
CA LEU A 157 0.26 -10.45 7.87
C LEU A 157 -0.78 -11.39 7.27
N ARG A 158 -0.80 -11.52 5.94
CA ARG A 158 -1.69 -12.45 5.24
C ARG A 158 -1.36 -13.91 5.57
N TYR A 159 -0.08 -14.25 5.66
CA TYR A 159 0.37 -15.57 6.07
C TYR A 159 -0.09 -15.90 7.50
N TYR A 160 0.11 -15.00 8.47
CA TYR A 160 -0.39 -15.21 9.82
C TYR A 160 -1.92 -15.32 9.87
N ALA A 161 -2.66 -14.49 9.11
CA ALA A 161 -4.12 -14.61 9.03
C ALA A 161 -4.59 -15.93 8.39
N TYR A 162 -3.77 -16.54 7.54
CA TYR A 162 -4.02 -17.86 6.97
C TYR A 162 -3.75 -18.97 8.01
N VAL A 163 -2.59 -18.95 8.66
CA VAL A 163 -2.20 -19.92 9.69
C VAL A 163 -3.12 -19.86 10.92
N ASP A 164 -3.44 -18.67 11.41
CA ASP A 164 -4.36 -18.50 12.56
C ASP A 164 -5.76 -19.06 12.25
N ARG A 165 -6.18 -19.03 10.97
CA ARG A 165 -7.44 -19.66 10.52
C ARG A 165 -7.36 -21.19 10.43
N GLU A 166 -6.21 -21.75 10.06
CA GLU A 166 -5.99 -23.19 10.04
C GLU A 166 -5.88 -23.77 11.45
N CYS A 167 -5.22 -23.07 12.38
CA CYS A 167 -5.07 -23.54 13.76
C CYS A 167 -6.30 -23.25 14.65
N GLY A 168 -7.05 -22.17 14.39
CA GLY A 168 -8.23 -21.77 15.16
C GLY A 168 -9.58 -22.17 14.55
N GLY A 169 -9.58 -22.75 13.35
CA GLY A 169 -10.79 -23.03 12.58
C GLY A 169 -11.30 -24.44 12.78
N ASN A 170 -12.39 -24.59 13.55
CA ASN A 170 -13.26 -25.76 13.51
C ASN A 170 -13.55 -26.12 12.02
N PRO A 171 -13.20 -27.33 11.51
CA PRO A 171 -13.41 -27.72 10.10
C PRO A 171 -14.86 -27.59 9.62
N GLN A 172 -15.80 -27.46 10.56
CA GLN A 172 -17.23 -27.38 10.34
C GLN A 172 -17.72 -26.16 9.52
N ARG A 173 -16.96 -25.05 9.44
CA ARG A 173 -17.36 -23.89 8.58
C ARG A 173 -17.00 -24.06 7.11
N ARG A 174 -16.09 -24.97 6.77
CA ARG A 174 -15.74 -25.27 5.36
C ARG A 174 -16.77 -26.21 4.71
N SER A 175 -17.55 -26.93 5.52
CA SER A 175 -18.59 -27.87 5.06
C SER A 175 -19.98 -27.23 4.85
N ALA A 176 -20.19 -25.98 5.28
CA ALA A 176 -21.50 -25.32 5.23
C ALA A 176 -21.83 -24.63 3.88
N LYS A 177 -21.07 -24.92 2.81
CA LYS A 177 -21.36 -24.41 1.44
C LYS A 177 -21.44 -25.52 0.38
N VAL A 178 -21.73 -26.76 0.79
CA VAL A 178 -21.96 -27.91 -0.11
C VAL A 178 -23.33 -28.54 0.19
N GLY A 179 -24.35 -27.69 0.36
CA GLY A 179 -25.73 -28.12 0.59
C GLY A 179 -26.68 -27.02 0.13
N GLY A 180 -27.19 -27.16 -1.09
CA GLY A 180 -28.15 -26.24 -1.68
C GLY A 180 -27.81 -25.84 -3.11
N GLU A 181 -27.98 -26.76 -4.06
CA GLU A 181 -28.50 -26.53 -5.41
C GLU A 181 -28.55 -27.88 -6.15
N ASP A 182 -29.52 -28.71 -5.76
CA ASP A 182 -30.12 -29.66 -6.70
C ASP A 182 -30.98 -28.81 -7.65
N GLY A 183 -30.47 -28.49 -8.85
CA GLY A 183 -31.23 -27.68 -9.80
C GLY A 183 -30.44 -27.18 -11.01
N ALA A 184 -30.51 -27.95 -12.10
CA ALA A 184 -30.58 -27.47 -13.48
C ALA A 184 -29.60 -26.36 -13.94
N GLY A 185 -28.49 -26.77 -14.57
CA GLY A 185 -27.57 -25.86 -15.24
C GLY A 185 -26.65 -26.54 -16.25
N THR A 186 -27.22 -27.35 -17.14
CA THR A 186 -26.53 -28.00 -18.25
C THR A 186 -25.94 -26.95 -19.18
N TRP A 187 -24.61 -26.99 -19.39
CA TRP A 187 -23.93 -26.13 -20.36
C TRP A 187 -24.22 -26.58 -21.80
N PRO A 188 -24.34 -25.65 -22.78
CA PRO A 188 -24.91 -25.94 -24.11
C PRO A 188 -23.94 -26.65 -25.09
N PHE A 189 -22.94 -27.38 -24.59
CA PHE A 189 -21.90 -28.02 -25.42
C PHE A 189 -21.57 -29.47 -25.01
N GLN A 190 -22.49 -30.14 -24.29
CA GLN A 190 -22.38 -31.57 -24.02
C GLN A 190 -23.48 -32.33 -24.77
N VAL A 191 -23.06 -32.88 -25.92
CA VAL A 191 -23.65 -33.94 -26.77
C VAL A 191 -25.15 -33.94 -27.06
#